data_AF-A0A2L2Z6L3-F1
#
_entry.id   AF-A0A2L2Z6L3-F1
#
_cell.length_a   1.000
_cell.length_b   1.000
_cell.length_c   1.000
_cell.angle_alpha   90.00
_cell.angle_beta   90.00
_cell.angle_gamma   90.00
#
_symmetry.space_group_name_H-M   'P 1'
#
loop_
_entity.id
_entity.type
_entity.pdbx_description
1 polymer ?
#
loop_
_entity_poly.entity_id
_entity_poly.type
_entity_poly.pdbx_seq_one_letter_code
_entity_poly.pdbx_strand_id
1 'polypeptide(L)' 'IDITLWKFEKSKYYVTVFDDPGHRDFIKNKITGTTQTDCAVINVALGTGEYAAGISKNGQPIDHA' A
#
# COMPACT_ATOMS: atom_id res chain seq x y z
N ILE A 1 -4.75 6.68 11.67
CA ILE A 1 -5.03 5.32 11.14
C ILE A 1 -3.74 4.53 11.30
N ASP A 2 -3.81 3.37 11.95
CA ASP A 2 -2.65 2.49 12.15
C ASP A 2 -2.58 1.42 11.06
N ILE A 3 -1.39 0.83 10.91
CA ILE A 3 -1.12 -0.26 9.97
C ILE A 3 -1.91 -1.49 10.45
N THR A 4 -2.72 -2.08 9.58
CA THR A 4 -3.44 -3.31 9.93
C THR A 4 -2.66 -4.52 9.47
N LEU A 5 -2.54 -5.53 10.32
CA LEU A 5 -1.77 -6.73 10.05
C LEU A 5 -2.66 -7.97 9.97
N TRP A 6 -2.65 -8.61 8.80
CA TRP A 6 -3.41 -9.83 8.52
C TRP A 6 -2.46 -10.98 8.25
N LYS A 7 -2.67 -12.13 8.90
CA LYS A 7 -1.87 -13.34 8.67
C LYS A 7 -2.73 -14.41 8.05
N PHE A 8 -2.23 -15.05 6.99
CA PHE A 8 -2.87 -16.21 6.40
C PHE A 8 -1.85 -17.30 6.13
N GLU A 9 -2.22 -18.50 6.54
CA GLU A 9 -1.45 -19.71 6.39
C GLU A 9 -2.07 -20.57 5.30
N LYS A 10 -1.22 -21.03 4.37
CA LYS A 10 -1.52 -22.07 3.39
C LYS A 10 -0.58 -23.24 3.66
N SER A 11 -0.88 -24.40 3.08
CA SER A 11 -0.11 -25.64 3.30
C SER A 11 1.40 -25.54 3.09
N LYS A 12 1.86 -24.54 2.32
CA LYS A 12 3.28 -24.32 1.99
C LYS A 12 3.81 -22.93 2.38
N TYR A 13 2.93 -21.98 2.70
CA TYR A 13 3.33 -20.57 2.84
C TYR A 13 2.61 -19.91 4.01
N TYR A 14 3.37 -19.14 4.78
CA TYR A 14 2.85 -18.15 5.71
C TYR A 14 3.01 -16.78 5.09
N VAL A 15 1.91 -16.06 4.95
CA VAL A 15 1.93 -14.72 4.37
C VAL A 15 1.35 -13.76 5.40
N THR A 16 2.04 -12.64 5.57
CA THR A 16 1.56 -11.51 6.38
C THR A 16 1.30 -10.35 5.44
N VAL A 17 0.09 -9.80 5.47
CA VAL A 17 -0.31 -8.61 4.72
C VAL A 17 -0.36 -7.44 5.68
N PHE A 18 0.32 -6.38 5.27
CA PHE A 18 0.31 -5.07 5.90
C PHE A 18 -0.57 -4.17 5.03
N ASP A 19 -1.62 -3.62 5.63
CA ASP A 19 -2.49 -2.63 4.98
C ASP A 19 -2.01 -1.22 5.33
N ASP A 20 -1.54 -0.48 4.33
CA ASP A 20 -0.93 0.84 4.48
C ASP A 20 -1.95 1.96 4.19
N PRO A 21 -2.03 3.00 5.05
CA PRO A 21 -2.95 4.11 4.84
C PRO A 21 -2.57 4.95 3.61
N GLY A 22 -3.54 5.21 2.73
CA GLY A 22 -3.39 6.00 1.49
C GLY A 22 -3.56 7.51 1.63
N HIS A 23 -3.42 8.07 2.84
CA HIS A 23 -3.42 9.53 3.05
C HIS A 23 -2.00 9.99 3.37
N ARG A 24 -1.59 11.12 2.76
CA ARG A 24 -0.23 11.67 2.86
C ARG A 24 0.25 11.90 4.30
N ASP A 25 -0.67 12.21 5.20
CA ASP A 25 -0.35 12.45 6.61
C ASP A 25 0.19 11.20 7.34
N PHE A 26 0.02 10.01 6.77
CA PHE A 26 0.45 8.74 7.38
C PHE A 26 1.65 8.07 6.68
N ILE A 27 2.44 8.83 5.91
CA ILE A 27 3.66 8.33 5.25
C ILE A 27 4.62 7.64 6.24
N LYS A 28 4.74 8.14 7.48
CA LYS A 28 5.59 7.52 8.51
C LYS A 28 5.15 6.10 8.89
N ASN A 29 3.84 5.88 8.96
CA ASN A 29 3.28 4.58 9.27
C ASN A 29 3.54 3.63 8.09
N LYS A 30 3.36 4.11 6.86
CA LYS A 30 3.71 3.36 5.66
C LYS A 30 5.19 2.92 5.62
N ILE A 31 6.14 3.81 5.92
CA ILE A 31 7.58 3.47 5.96
C ILE A 31 7.83 2.33 6.96
N THR A 32 7.20 2.39 8.13
CA THR A 32 7.36 1.35 9.17
C THR A 32 6.80 0.00 8.72
N GLY A 33 5.69 -0.01 7.97
CA GLY A 33 5.11 -1.21 7.37
C GLY A 33 5.98 -1.78 6.25
N THR A 34 6.39 -0.95 5.29
CA THR A 34 7.18 -1.35 4.12
C THR A 34 8.55 -1.93 4.50
N THR A 35 9.17 -1.45 5.59
CA THR A 35 10.45 -2.03 6.07
C THR A 35 10.35 -3.48 6.55
N GLN A 36 9.15 -3.97 6.83
CA GLN A 36 8.88 -5.33 7.30
C GLN A 36 8.38 -6.26 6.19
N THR A 37 8.23 -5.75 4.97
CA THR A 37 7.66 -6.48 3.83
C THR A 37 8.68 -6.69 2.72
N ASP A 38 8.70 -7.90 2.16
CA ASP A 38 9.57 -8.22 1.03
C ASP A 38 8.97 -7.81 -0.33
N CYS A 39 7.64 -7.63 -0.40
CA CYS A 39 6.91 -7.32 -1.63
C CYS A 39 5.77 -6.33 -1.36
N ALA A 40 5.48 -5.45 -2.31
CA ALA A 40 4.38 -4.50 -2.25
C ALA A 40 3.34 -4.76 -3.35
N VAL A 41 2.07 -4.55 -3.02
CA VAL A 41 0.95 -4.54 -3.98
C VAL A 41 0.43 -3.12 -4.09
N ILE A 42 0.49 -2.55 -5.29
CA ILE A 42 0.00 -1.19 -5.57
C ILE A 42 -1.32 -1.29 -6.34
N ASN A 43 -2.39 -0.78 -5.73
CA ASN A 43 -3.70 -0.71 -6.37
C ASN A 43 -3.85 0.64 -7.08
N VAL A 44 -4.28 0.60 -8.35
CA VAL A 44 -4.56 1.79 -9.15
C VAL A 44 -6.05 1.79 -9.51
N ALA A 45 -6.74 2.88 -9.14
CA ALA A 45 -8.14 3.06 -9.48
C ALA A 45 -8.31 3.28 -10.99
N LEU A 46 -9.30 2.61 -11.59
CA LEU A 46 -9.63 2.71 -13.02
C LEU A 46 -10.80 3.66 -13.31
N GLY A 47 -11.32 4.36 -12.30
CA GLY A 47 -12.38 5.34 -12.46
C GLY A 47 -11.96 6.51 -13.37
N THR A 48 -12.92 7.10 -14.08
CA THR A 48 -12.70 8.28 -14.91
C THR A 48 -12.21 9.44 -14.04
N GLY A 49 -11.01 9.96 -14.32
CA GLY A 49 -10.37 11.03 -13.53
C GLY A 49 -9.52 10.52 -12.37
N GLU A 50 -9.87 9.39 -11.75
CA GLU A 50 -9.10 8.79 -10.64
C GLU A 50 -7.77 8.20 -11.13
N TYR A 51 -7.78 7.52 -12.28
CA TYR A 51 -6.55 7.02 -12.89
C TYR A 51 -5.56 8.16 -13.19
N ALA A 52 -6.04 9.24 -13.82
CA ALA A 52 -5.22 10.40 -14.16
C ALA A 52 -4.67 11.12 -12.92
N ALA A 53 -5.45 11.23 -11.85
CA ALA A 53 -5.00 11.76 -10.57
C ALA A 53 -3.93 10.85 -9.93
N GLY A 54 -4.11 9.53 -10.01
CA GLY A 54 -3.21 8.52 -9.47
C GLY A 54 -1.83 8.46 -10.14
N ILE A 55 -1.76 8.69 -11.46
CA ILE A 55 -0.48 8.71 -12.21
C ILE A 55 0.18 10.10 -12.28
N SER A 56 -0.45 11.13 -11.72
CA SER A 56 0.12 12.47 -11.72
C SER A 56 1.42 12.50 -10.89
N LYS A 57 2.26 13.53 -11.08
CA LYS A 57 3.50 13.74 -10.29
C LYS A 57 3.25 13.77 -8.78
N ASN A 58 2.03 14.10 -8.38
CA ASN A 58 1.58 14.20 -7.01
C ASN A 58 0.66 13.02 -6.61
N GLY A 59 0.49 12.03 -7.48
CA GLY A 59 -0.34 10.86 -7.24
C GLY A 59 0.27 9.97 -6.17
N GLN A 60 -0.55 9.56 -5.20
CA GLN A 60 -0.15 8.61 -4.16
C GLN A 60 0.43 7.31 -4.72
N PRO A 61 -0.16 6.66 -5.76
CA PRO A 61 0.42 5.46 -6.35
C PRO A 61 1.84 5.64 -6.92
N ILE A 62 2.20 6.84 -7.42
CA ILE A 62 3.55 7.15 -7.93
C ILE A 62 4.53 7.40 -6.79
N ASP A 63 4.12 8.10 -5.73
CA ASP A 63 4.94 8.31 -4.52
C ASP A 63 5.22 7.00 -3.76
N HIS A 64 4.39 5.99 -4.03
CA HIS A 64 4.40 4.70 -3.35
C HIS A 64 5.17 3.60 -4.09
N ALA A 65 5.58 3.85 -5.33
CA ALA A 65 6.35 2.94 -6.18
C ALA A 65 7.85 3.23 -6.07
#